data_AF-A0A353GH93-F1
#
_entry.id   AF-A0A353GH93-F1
#
_cell.length_a   1.000
_cell.length_b   1.000
_cell.length_c   1.000
_cell.angle_alpha   90.00
_cell.angle_beta   90.00
_cell.angle_gamma   90.00
#
_symmetry.space_group_name_H-M   'P 1'
#
loop_
_entity.id
_entity.type
_entity.pdbx_description
1 polymer ?
#
loop_
_entity_poly.entity_id
_entity_poly.type
_entity_poly.pdbx_seq_one_letter_code
_entity_poly.pdbx_strand_id
1 'polypeptide(L)'
;MPISAGGNGGTVYPVESGHRGPSGIYVRDWLAAMAMQAIVTARIKEEPAKVATMAYRLADAMLEKRELEVQAGMQKRWNEMDIG
;
A
#
# COMPACT_ATOMS: atom_id res chain seq x y z
N MET A 1 4.35 1.17 -19.68
CA MET A 1 3.07 1.26 -18.94
C MET A 1 3.20 2.40 -17.96
N PRO A 2 2.27 3.36 -17.87
CA PRO A 2 2.40 4.46 -16.92
C PRO A 2 2.09 3.92 -15.51
N ILE A 3 3.14 3.83 -14.71
CA ILE A 3 3.07 3.76 -13.24
C ILE A 3 2.18 4.90 -12.77
N SER A 4 1.03 4.57 -12.16
CA SER A 4 0.13 5.58 -11.61
C SER A 4 0.89 6.47 -10.64
N ALA A 5 0.62 7.77 -10.69
CA ALA A 5 1.34 8.78 -9.93
C ALA A 5 1.16 8.54 -8.42
N GLY A 6 2.14 7.88 -7.80
CA GLY A 6 2.26 7.68 -6.35
C GLY A 6 2.26 6.20 -5.96
N GLY A 7 3.41 5.54 -6.11
CA GLY A 7 3.66 4.14 -5.70
C GLY A 7 3.52 3.84 -4.20
N ASN A 8 2.78 4.66 -3.45
CA ASN A 8 2.49 4.48 -2.03
C ASN A 8 1.03 4.04 -1.76
N GLY A 9 0.25 3.75 -2.82
CA GLY A 9 -1.12 3.23 -2.70
C GLY A 9 -2.21 4.26 -2.35
N GLY A 10 -1.90 5.56 -2.41
CA GLY A 10 -2.79 6.66 -2.03
C GLY A 10 -2.76 7.01 -0.54
N THR A 11 -3.61 7.93 -0.09
CA THR A 11 -3.75 8.31 1.33
C THR A 11 -4.81 7.48 2.03
N VAL A 12 -4.54 7.04 3.27
CA VAL A 12 -5.49 6.30 4.13
C VAL A 12 -6.68 7.19 4.53
N TYR A 13 -6.42 8.47 4.75
CA TYR A 13 -7.44 9.49 5.04
C TYR A 13 -7.39 10.54 3.93
N PRO A 14 -8.38 10.58 3.03
CA PRO A 14 -8.47 11.67 2.06
C PRO A 14 -8.86 12.93 2.83
N VAL A 15 -7.93 13.89 2.93
CA VAL A 15 -8.27 15.24 3.37
C VAL A 15 -9.03 15.96 2.29
N GLU A 16 -10.14 16.59 2.66
CA GLU A 16 -10.97 17.35 1.74
C GLU A 16 -10.16 18.41 0.99
N SER A 17 -10.52 18.55 -0.28
CA SER A 17 -9.93 19.47 -1.26
C SER A 17 -9.96 20.92 -0.75
N GLY A 18 -8.88 21.33 -0.11
CA GLY A 18 -8.69 22.69 0.40
C GLY A 18 -7.31 22.94 0.98
N HIS A 19 -6.62 21.88 1.41
CA HIS A 19 -5.24 21.95 1.89
C HIS A 19 -4.25 21.63 0.75
N ARG A 20 -3.43 22.60 0.34
CA ARG A 20 -2.35 22.45 -0.67
C ARG A 20 -1.13 21.71 -0.10
N GLY A 21 -1.33 20.53 0.45
CA GLY A 21 -0.26 19.65 0.93
C GLY A 21 -0.74 18.21 1.02
N PRO A 22 0.17 17.21 0.98
CA PRO A 22 -0.18 15.81 1.24
C PRO A 22 -0.59 15.68 2.71
N SER A 23 -1.85 15.98 3.02
CA SER A 23 -2.32 16.11 4.41
C SER A 23 -2.94 14.78 4.87
N GLY A 24 -2.26 13.66 4.64
CA GLY A 24 -2.73 12.33 5.03
C GLY A 24 -1.59 11.31 5.07
N ILE A 25 -1.75 10.26 5.89
CA ILE A 25 -0.80 9.14 5.95
C ILE A 25 -0.97 8.32 4.67
N TYR A 26 0.12 8.01 3.96
CA TYR A 26 0.06 7.12 2.81
C TYR A 26 -0.24 5.68 3.24
N VAL A 27 -0.96 4.93 2.40
CA VAL A 27 -1.29 3.52 2.67
C VAL A 27 -0.02 2.70 2.92
N ARG A 28 1.04 2.95 2.15
CA ARG A 28 2.36 2.36 2.38
C ARG A 28 2.89 2.59 3.79
N ASP A 29 2.86 3.82 4.27
CA ASP A 29 3.41 4.20 5.58
C ASP A 29 2.58 3.62 6.72
N TRP A 30 1.26 3.58 6.56
CA TRP A 30 0.36 2.94 7.51
C TRP A 30 0.61 1.43 7.59
N LEU A 31 0.76 0.75 6.46
CA LEU A 31 1.10 -0.68 6.42
C LEU A 31 2.48 -0.94 7.02
N ALA A 32 3.47 -0.11 6.71
CA ALA A 32 4.81 -0.21 7.29
C ALA A 32 4.79 -0.03 8.81
N ALA A 33 3.99 0.91 9.34
CA ALA A 33 3.83 1.11 10.78
C ALA A 33 3.22 -0.13 11.46
N MET A 34 2.18 -0.72 10.87
CA MET A 34 1.55 -1.96 11.38
C MET A 34 2.53 -3.14 11.37
N ALA A 35 3.29 -3.30 10.27
CA ALA A 35 4.33 -4.33 10.15
C ALA A 35 5.43 -4.14 11.20
N MET A 36 5.89 -2.91 11.40
CA MET A 36 6.90 -2.57 12.40
C MET A 36 6.41 -2.86 13.82
N GLN A 37 5.16 -2.52 14.15
CA GLN A 37 4.56 -2.85 15.44
C GLN A 37 4.56 -4.36 15.70
N ALA A 38 4.23 -5.18 14.71
CA ALA A 38 4.27 -6.63 14.83
C ALA A 38 5.69 -7.17 15.07
N ILE A 39 6.69 -6.66 14.34
CA ILE A 39 8.09 -7.09 14.49
C ILE A 39 8.64 -6.72 15.88
N VAL A 40 8.34 -5.51 16.36
CA VAL A 40 8.78 -5.03 17.67
C VAL A 40 8.12 -5.81 18.81
N THR A 41 6.82 -6.07 18.72
CA THR A 41 6.08 -6.85 19.74
C THR A 41 6.49 -8.32 19.77
N ALA A 42 6.90 -8.88 18.64
CA ALA A 42 7.48 -10.22 18.57
C ALA A 42 8.89 -10.34 19.22
N ARG A 43 9.44 -9.24 19.74
CA ARG A 43 10.79 -9.17 20.38
C ARG A 43 11.90 -9.71 19.50
N ILE A 44 11.76 -9.57 18.19
CA ILE A 44 12.81 -9.93 17.23
C ILE A 44 13.97 -8.94 17.47
N LYS A 45 15.09 -9.46 18.00
CA LYS A 45 16.31 -8.68 18.21
C LYS A 45 17.00 -8.44 16.88
N GLU A 46 16.55 -7.42 16.18
CA GLU A 46 17.18 -6.93 14.95
C GLU A 46 17.58 -5.46 15.11
N GLU A 47 18.51 -5.04 14.25
CA GLU A 47 18.89 -3.64 14.17
C GLU A 47 17.67 -2.79 13.72
N PRO A 48 17.41 -1.62 14.34
CA PRO A 48 16.26 -0.78 13.98
C PRO A 48 16.14 -0.47 12.48
N ALA A 49 17.28 -0.27 11.80
CA ALA A 49 17.31 -0.03 10.35
C ALA A 49 16.82 -1.24 9.54
N LYS A 50 17.13 -2.47 9.99
CA LYS A 50 16.64 -3.70 9.36
C LYS A 50 15.16 -3.90 9.58
N VAL A 51 14.67 -3.61 10.80
CA VAL A 51 13.23 -3.69 11.12
C VAL A 51 12.44 -2.75 10.21
N ALA A 52 12.90 -1.51 10.03
CA ALA A 52 12.29 -0.56 9.09
C ALA A 52 12.30 -1.11 7.66
N THR A 53 13.44 -1.63 7.20
CA THR A 53 13.56 -2.21 5.84
C THR A 53 12.59 -3.37 5.63
N MET A 54 12.46 -4.27 6.60
CA MET A 54 11.53 -5.41 6.54
C MET A 54 10.08 -4.94 6.50
N ALA A 55 9.73 -3.95 7.33
CA ALA A 55 8.39 -3.40 7.39
C ALA A 55 7.96 -2.75 6.07
N TYR A 56 8.83 -1.95 5.44
CA TYR A 56 8.53 -1.33 4.14
C TYR A 56 8.46 -2.35 3.00
N ARG A 57 9.32 -3.39 3.01
CA ARG A 57 9.21 -4.48 2.02
C ARG A 57 7.89 -5.23 2.13
N LEU A 58 7.40 -5.45 3.36
CA LEU A 58 6.10 -6.07 3.57
C LEU A 58 4.96 -5.17 3.07
N ALA A 59 5.03 -3.87 3.35
CA ALA A 59 4.06 -2.89 2.86
C ALA A 59 4.00 -2.87 1.32
N ASP A 60 5.16 -2.90 0.65
CA ASP A 60 5.25 -2.91 -0.82
C ASP A 60 4.61 -4.18 -1.40
N ALA A 61 4.90 -5.35 -0.83
CA ALA A 61 4.29 -6.62 -1.27
C ALA A 61 2.76 -6.63 -1.11
N MET A 62 2.23 -6.01 -0.05
CA MET A 62 0.80 -5.88 0.16
C MET A 62 0.14 -4.92 -0.85
N LEU A 63 0.82 -3.84 -1.21
CA LEU A 63 0.36 -2.92 -2.25
C LEU A 63 0.36 -3.58 -3.62
N GLU A 64 1.42 -4.30 -3.97
CA GLU A 64 1.52 -5.03 -5.24
C GLU A 64 0.39 -6.06 -5.35
N LYS A 65 0.13 -6.83 -4.30
CA LYS A 65 -0.98 -7.80 -4.29
C LYS A 65 -2.34 -7.11 -4.50
N ARG A 66 -2.56 -5.96 -3.87
CA ARG A 66 -3.79 -5.18 -4.03
C ARG A 66 -3.95 -4.69 -5.47
N GLU A 67 -2.88 -4.22 -6.10
CA GLU A 67 -2.91 -3.78 -7.50
C GLU A 67 -3.24 -4.94 -8.45
N LEU A 68 -2.66 -6.12 -8.21
CA LEU A 68 -2.96 -7.34 -8.96
C LEU A 68 -4.42 -7.77 -8.82
N GLU A 69 -4.98 -7.73 -7.61
CA GLU A 69 -6.40 -8.06 -7.37
C GLU A 69 -7.35 -7.07 -8.06
N VAL A 70 -7.02 -5.78 -8.03
CA VAL A 70 -7.78 -4.74 -8.74
C VAL A 70 -7.73 -4.98 -10.25
N GLN A 71 -6.57 -5.28 -10.81
CA GLN A 71 -6.42 -5.59 -12.23
C GLN A 71 -7.17 -6.87 -12.62
N ALA A 72 -7.08 -7.93 -11.82
CA ALA A 72 -7.81 -9.17 -12.05
C ALA A 72 -9.33 -8.97 -12.00
N GLY A 73 -9.82 -8.16 -11.05
CA GLY A 73 -11.24 -7.78 -10.97
C GLY A 73 -11.71 -6.96 -12.17
N MET A 74 -10.88 -6.05 -12.69
CA MET A 74 -11.17 -5.31 -13.92
C MET A 74 -11.23 -6.25 -15.13
N GLN A 75 -10.26 -7.15 -15.30
CA GLN A 75 -10.24 -8.10 -16.41
C GLN A 75 -11.50 -8.98 -16.43
N LYS A 76 -11.95 -9.43 -15.26
CA LYS A 76 -13.20 -10.20 -15.14
C LYS A 76 -14.43 -9.41 -15.57
N ARG A 77 -14.52 -8.13 -15.16
CA ARG A 77 -15.62 -7.24 -15.56
C ARG A 77 -15.64 -6.93 -17.06
N TRP A 78 -14.47 -6.77 -17.69
CA TRP A 78 -14.38 -6.60 -19.14
C TRP A 78 -14.84 -7.86 -19.88
N ASN A 79 -14.38 -9.04 -19.45
CA ASN A 79 -14.80 -10.30 -20.05
C ASN A 79 -16.30 -10.56 -19.91
N GLU A 80 -16.96 -10.11 -18.84
CA GLU A 80 -18.42 -10.23 -18.66
C GLU A 80 -19.22 -9.23 -19.53
N MET A 81 -18.62 -8.11 -19.97
CA MET A 81 -19.26 -7.13 -20.85
C MET A 81 -19.18 -7.51 -22.34
N ASP A 82 -18.18 -8.31 -22.75
CA ASP A 82 -17.99 -8.75 -24.14
C ASP A 82 -18.85 -9.98 -24.53
N ILE A 83 -19.63 -10.55 -23.61
CA ILE A 83 -20.51 -11.72 -23.86
C ILE A 83 -22.01 -11.36 -23.94
N GLY A 84 -22.35 -10.07 -23.98
CA GLY A 84 -23.72 -9.56 -24.17
C GLY A 84 -23.94 -9.00 -25.56
#